data_AF-A0A5C8EI29-F1
#
_entry.id   AF-A0A5C8EI29-F1
#
_cell.length_a   1.000
_cell.length_b   1.000
_cell.length_c   1.000
_cell.angle_alpha   90.00
_cell.angle_beta   90.00
_cell.angle_gamma   90.00
#
_symmetry.space_group_name_H-M   'P 1'
#
loop_
_entity.id
_entity.type
_entity.pdbx_description
1 polymer ?
#
loop_
_entity_poly.entity_id
_entity_poly.type
_entity_poly.pdbx_seq_one_letter_code
_entity_poly.pdbx_strand_id
1 'polypeptide(L)'
;MFPILGPILGKIGGILIKSIPTVVGIVKSIFSEDERTNEEIRNMQSYNPEDNSITQMQNLNSILNDIKDNKKSQIKKLEETFISNLENYFNSIESFIKENNQLEEFNLYSLKANWDKLIKDFKNSFYDDINNKISLSDYKCLSILEIKASEKRKVEMNSYIDEIIKNSFDKYFDDLDFITNNTIEFIQRNINRVMKNNEDSIKNIKKEIEANMQLSESEIEEKRKDYDKKEEVINSLLDILKIK
;
A
#
# COMPACT_ATOMS: atom_id res chain seq x y z
N MET A 1 1.76 -4.40 26.56
CA MET A 1 1.35 -3.80 25.26
C MET A 1 1.94 -2.39 25.24
N PHE A 2 2.83 -2.09 24.30
CA PHE A 2 3.65 -0.86 24.34
C PHE A 2 2.80 0.42 24.20
N PRO A 3 3.11 1.50 24.95
CA PRO A 3 2.33 2.75 24.95
C PRO A 3 2.40 3.55 23.62
N ILE A 4 3.25 3.13 22.67
CA ILE A 4 3.51 3.82 21.39
C ILE A 4 2.65 3.23 20.25
N LEU A 5 2.31 1.93 20.32
CA LEU A 5 1.50 1.26 19.29
C LEU A 5 0.03 1.71 19.33
N GLY A 6 -0.52 1.96 20.52
CA GLY A 6 -1.90 2.42 20.69
C GLY A 6 -2.21 3.77 20.01
N PRO A 7 -1.39 4.82 20.21
CA PRO A 7 -1.55 6.10 19.55
C PRO A 7 -1.42 6.05 18.02
N ILE A 8 -0.50 5.22 17.51
CA ILE A 8 -0.35 4.96 16.07
C ILE A 8 -1.64 4.36 15.53
N LEU A 9 -2.11 3.24 16.10
CA LEU A 9 -3.34 2.55 15.69
C LEU A 9 -4.61 3.43 15.84
N GLY A 10 -4.64 4.33 16.83
CA GLY A 10 -5.76 5.26 17.05
C GLY A 10 -5.88 6.36 15.99
N LYS A 11 -4.76 6.96 15.56
CA LYS A 11 -4.76 7.94 14.45
C LYS A 11 -5.10 7.27 13.11
N ILE A 12 -4.67 6.02 12.95
CA ILE A 12 -4.93 5.16 11.79
C ILE A 12 -6.44 4.90 11.61
N GLY A 13 -7.13 4.47 12.67
CA GLY A 13 -8.57 4.20 12.59
C GLY A 13 -9.41 5.43 12.23
N GLY A 14 -9.00 6.62 12.69
CA GLY A 14 -9.74 7.87 12.45
C GLY A 14 -9.71 8.39 11.01
N ILE A 15 -8.66 8.07 10.22
CA ILE A 15 -8.54 8.49 8.81
C ILE A 15 -9.41 7.60 7.92
N LEU A 16 -9.35 6.28 8.12
CA LEU A 16 -10.14 5.30 7.36
C LEU A 16 -11.66 5.50 7.51
N ILE A 17 -12.13 5.89 8.70
CA ILE A 17 -13.55 6.12 8.97
C ILE A 17 -14.10 7.34 8.19
N LYS A 18 -13.31 8.39 8.01
CA LYS A 18 -13.75 9.63 7.35
C LYS A 18 -13.95 9.47 5.84
N SER A 19 -13.26 8.52 5.22
CA SER A 19 -13.37 8.23 3.78
C SER A 19 -14.59 7.38 3.39
N ILE A 20 -15.27 6.75 4.35
CA ILE A 20 -16.35 5.78 4.11
C ILE A 20 -17.48 6.34 3.22
N PRO A 21 -18.05 7.55 3.46
CA PRO A 21 -19.17 8.03 2.66
C PRO A 21 -18.82 8.24 1.18
N THR A 22 -17.63 8.77 0.91
CA THR A 22 -17.12 8.98 -0.46
C THR A 22 -16.90 7.64 -1.17
N VAL A 23 -16.29 6.67 -0.49
CA VAL A 23 -16.06 5.33 -1.03
C VAL A 23 -17.38 4.63 -1.35
N VAL A 24 -18.37 4.68 -0.45
CA VAL A 24 -19.70 4.07 -0.68
C VAL A 24 -20.40 4.68 -1.90
N GLY A 25 -20.31 6.00 -2.09
CA GLY A 25 -20.87 6.66 -3.27
C GLY A 25 -20.24 6.19 -4.58
N ILE A 26 -18.91 6.06 -4.60
CA ILE A 26 -18.16 5.58 -5.78
C ILE A 26 -18.51 4.11 -6.07
N VAL A 27 -18.52 3.25 -5.04
CA VAL A 27 -18.89 1.83 -5.18
C VAL A 27 -20.29 1.69 -5.79
N LYS A 28 -21.28 2.43 -5.29
CA LYS A 28 -22.63 2.42 -5.87
C LYS A 28 -22.64 2.81 -7.35
N SER A 29 -21.81 3.77 -7.76
CA SER A 29 -21.68 4.19 -9.15
C SER A 29 -20.94 3.16 -10.03
N ILE A 30 -20.09 2.31 -9.46
CA ILE A 30 -19.44 1.22 -10.21
C ILE A 30 -20.47 0.13 -10.58
N PHE A 31 -21.39 -0.15 -9.65
CA PHE A 31 -22.46 -1.15 -9.82
C PHE A 31 -23.72 -0.61 -10.49
N SER A 32 -23.80 0.67 -10.83
CA SER A 32 -24.96 1.19 -11.55
C SER A 32 -25.00 0.63 -12.97
N GLU A 33 -26.20 0.24 -13.41
CA GLU A 33 -26.45 -0.15 -14.79
C GLU A 33 -26.36 1.05 -15.72
N ASP A 34 -25.96 0.79 -16.96
CA ASP A 34 -26.00 1.76 -18.05
C ASP A 34 -26.85 1.23 -19.18
N GLU A 35 -27.93 1.93 -19.47
CA GLU A 35 -28.97 1.47 -20.38
C GLU A 35 -28.46 1.33 -21.82
N ARG A 36 -27.53 2.20 -22.24
CA ARG A 36 -26.91 2.14 -23.56
C ARG A 36 -26.07 0.87 -23.71
N THR A 37 -25.15 0.64 -22.77
CA THR A 37 -24.27 -0.55 -22.76
C THR A 37 -25.11 -1.83 -22.69
N ASN A 38 -26.16 -1.82 -21.86
CA ASN A 38 -27.12 -2.91 -21.73
C ASN A 38 -27.83 -3.25 -23.06
N GLU A 39 -28.28 -2.24 -23.80
CA GLU A 39 -28.91 -2.42 -25.11
C GLU A 39 -27.91 -2.92 -26.17
N GLU A 40 -26.68 -2.42 -26.17
CA GLU A 40 -25.60 -2.89 -27.04
C GLU A 40 -25.30 -4.38 -26.81
N ILE A 41 -25.14 -4.81 -25.54
CA ILE A 41 -24.94 -6.22 -25.16
C ILE A 41 -26.13 -7.09 -25.59
N ARG A 42 -27.36 -6.59 -25.40
CA ARG A 42 -28.58 -7.35 -25.70
C ARG A 42 -28.70 -7.64 -27.20
N ASN A 43 -28.46 -6.63 -28.02
CA ASN A 43 -28.83 -6.64 -29.44
C ASN A 43 -27.68 -7.05 -30.37
N MET A 44 -26.44 -7.12 -29.87
CA MET A 44 -25.28 -7.50 -30.68
C MET A 44 -25.42 -8.88 -31.32
N GLN A 45 -24.79 -9.06 -32.48
CA GLN A 45 -24.68 -10.38 -33.10
C GLN A 45 -23.93 -11.34 -32.16
N SER A 46 -24.43 -12.56 -32.04
CA SER A 46 -23.74 -13.60 -31.26
C SER A 46 -22.39 -13.91 -31.87
N TYR A 47 -21.39 -14.13 -31.01
CA TYR A 47 -20.11 -14.68 -31.42
C TYR A 47 -20.32 -16.05 -32.06
N ASN A 48 -19.66 -16.29 -33.19
CA ASN A 48 -19.63 -17.60 -33.83
C ASN A 48 -18.16 -18.06 -33.89
N PRO A 49 -17.76 -19.11 -33.15
CA PRO A 49 -16.39 -19.63 -33.16
C PRO A 49 -15.90 -20.07 -34.55
N GLU A 50 -16.83 -20.43 -35.45
CA GLU A 50 -16.53 -20.82 -36.83
C GLU A 50 -16.36 -19.61 -37.78
N ASP A 51 -16.82 -18.43 -37.38
CA ASP A 51 -16.65 -17.16 -38.10
C ASP A 51 -15.42 -16.43 -37.54
N ASN A 52 -14.28 -16.59 -38.22
CA ASN A 52 -13.04 -15.93 -37.85
C ASN A 52 -12.89 -14.52 -38.49
N SER A 53 -13.99 -13.89 -38.90
CA SER A 53 -13.91 -12.59 -39.56
C SER A 53 -13.37 -11.51 -38.61
N ILE A 54 -12.45 -10.71 -39.14
CA ILE A 54 -11.88 -9.55 -38.44
C ILE A 54 -13.00 -8.60 -37.97
N THR A 55 -14.04 -8.45 -38.78
CA THR A 55 -15.20 -7.59 -38.48
C THR A 55 -15.96 -8.05 -37.24
N GLN A 56 -16.19 -9.36 -37.07
CA GLN A 56 -16.84 -9.88 -35.86
C GLN A 56 -15.98 -9.60 -34.63
N MET A 57 -14.68 -9.90 -34.68
CA MET A 57 -13.77 -9.65 -33.56
C MET A 57 -13.65 -8.16 -33.20
N GLN A 58 -13.63 -7.27 -34.19
CA GLN A 58 -13.62 -5.81 -33.98
C GLN A 58 -14.89 -5.33 -33.28
N ASN A 59 -16.07 -5.79 -33.73
CA ASN A 59 -17.35 -5.43 -33.11
C ASN A 59 -17.43 -5.92 -31.65
N LEU A 60 -17.01 -7.16 -31.38
CA LEU A 60 -16.99 -7.69 -30.02
C LEU A 60 -16.04 -6.89 -29.12
N ASN A 61 -14.82 -6.62 -29.59
CA ASN A 61 -13.85 -5.84 -28.83
C ASN A 61 -14.34 -4.40 -28.57
N SER A 62 -15.06 -3.78 -29.51
CA SER A 62 -15.66 -2.45 -29.30
C SER A 62 -16.61 -2.48 -28.10
N ILE A 63 -17.54 -3.43 -28.06
CA ILE A 63 -18.54 -3.53 -26.98
C ILE A 63 -17.87 -3.81 -25.64
N LEU A 64 -16.88 -4.71 -25.60
CA LEU A 64 -16.11 -4.97 -24.39
C LEU A 64 -15.35 -3.72 -23.91
N ASN A 65 -14.84 -2.90 -24.83
CA ASN A 65 -14.21 -1.63 -24.51
C ASN A 65 -15.22 -0.60 -23.99
N ASP A 66 -16.41 -0.51 -24.58
CA ASP A 66 -17.49 0.38 -24.11
C ASP A 66 -17.90 0.04 -22.67
N ILE A 67 -18.05 -1.26 -22.36
CA ILE A 67 -18.31 -1.75 -20.99
C ILE A 67 -17.21 -1.29 -20.02
N LYS A 68 -15.94 -1.41 -20.42
CA LYS A 68 -14.79 -1.02 -19.59
C LYS A 68 -14.75 0.48 -19.38
N ASP A 69 -14.87 1.27 -20.44
CA ASP A 69 -14.74 2.71 -20.41
C ASP A 69 -15.85 3.36 -19.58
N ASN A 70 -17.05 2.79 -19.60
CA ASN A 70 -18.15 3.21 -18.74
C ASN A 70 -17.79 3.16 -17.24
N LYS A 71 -17.14 2.07 -16.80
CA LYS A 71 -16.79 1.87 -15.38
C LYS A 71 -15.42 2.45 -15.01
N LYS A 72 -14.55 2.67 -15.99
CA LYS A 72 -13.14 3.09 -15.82
C LYS A 72 -12.98 4.32 -14.95
N SER A 73 -13.76 5.37 -15.20
CA SER A 73 -13.63 6.63 -14.43
C SER A 73 -13.91 6.43 -12.95
N GLN A 74 -14.95 5.66 -12.60
CA GLN A 74 -15.32 5.39 -11.21
C GLN A 74 -14.33 4.46 -10.53
N ILE A 75 -13.86 3.42 -11.24
CA ILE A 75 -12.81 2.51 -10.76
C ILE A 75 -11.52 3.30 -10.46
N LYS A 76 -11.08 4.17 -11.38
CA LYS A 76 -9.88 4.99 -11.17
C LYS A 76 -10.04 5.96 -10.00
N LYS A 77 -11.20 6.61 -9.89
CA LYS A 77 -11.52 7.49 -8.77
C LYS A 77 -11.50 6.75 -7.42
N LEU A 78 -11.97 5.52 -7.39
CA LEU A 78 -11.89 4.65 -6.21
C LEU A 78 -10.42 4.38 -5.84
N GLU A 79 -9.60 3.93 -6.80
CA GLU A 79 -8.17 3.67 -6.58
C GLU A 79 -7.44 4.92 -6.05
N GLU A 80 -7.64 6.06 -6.69
CA GLU A 80 -7.07 7.36 -6.27
C GLU A 80 -7.49 7.74 -4.85
N THR A 81 -8.75 7.49 -4.48
CA THR A 81 -9.25 7.74 -3.13
C THR A 81 -8.52 6.86 -2.11
N PHE A 82 -8.38 5.56 -2.39
CA PHE A 82 -7.65 4.66 -1.49
C PHE A 82 -6.16 5.02 -1.40
N ILE A 83 -5.49 5.28 -2.51
CA ILE A 83 -4.08 5.66 -2.54
C ILE A 83 -3.85 6.94 -1.75
N SER A 84 -4.69 7.97 -1.94
CA SER A 84 -4.57 9.22 -1.17
C SER A 84 -4.74 8.99 0.34
N ASN A 85 -5.68 8.12 0.73
CA ASN A 85 -5.86 7.77 2.15
C ASN A 85 -4.64 7.02 2.71
N LEU A 86 -4.07 6.09 1.94
CA LEU A 86 -2.85 5.38 2.30
C LEU A 86 -1.67 6.34 2.44
N GLU A 87 -1.50 7.29 1.51
CA GLU A 87 -0.44 8.31 1.60
C GLU A 87 -0.60 9.18 2.85
N ASN A 88 -1.82 9.62 3.17
CA ASN A 88 -2.10 10.37 4.40
C ASN A 88 -1.79 9.56 5.67
N TYR A 89 -2.12 8.25 5.64
CA TYR A 89 -1.77 7.31 6.69
C TYR A 89 -0.25 7.21 6.87
N PHE A 90 0.49 7.02 5.78
CA PHE A 90 1.94 6.88 5.82
C PHE A 90 2.60 8.17 6.33
N ASN A 91 2.18 9.33 5.84
CA ASN A 91 2.68 10.63 6.28
C ASN A 91 2.46 10.83 7.79
N SER A 92 1.34 10.34 8.33
CA SER A 92 1.06 10.40 9.77
C SER A 92 2.02 9.53 10.59
N ILE A 93 2.38 8.35 10.08
CA ILE A 93 3.38 7.46 10.69
C ILE A 93 4.76 8.11 10.62
N GLU A 94 5.14 8.63 9.45
CA GLU A 94 6.42 9.29 9.25
C GLU A 94 6.60 10.48 10.21
N SER A 95 5.61 11.35 10.33
CA SER A 95 5.65 12.48 11.27
C SER A 95 5.77 12.00 12.72
N PHE A 96 5.00 10.97 13.10
CA PHE A 96 5.08 10.42 14.46
C PHE A 96 6.48 9.88 14.79
N ILE A 97 7.14 9.21 13.85
CA ILE A 97 8.49 8.69 14.05
C ILE A 97 9.49 9.85 14.17
N LYS A 98 9.38 10.89 13.33
CA LYS A 98 10.27 12.07 13.37
C LYS A 98 10.12 12.88 14.66
N GLU A 99 8.91 13.01 15.18
CA GLU A 99 8.63 13.77 16.41
C GLU A 99 9.07 13.03 17.68
N ASN A 100 9.38 11.73 17.58
CA ASN A 100 9.72 10.91 18.73
C ASN A 100 11.23 10.67 18.82
N ASN A 101 11.91 11.48 19.64
CA ASN A 101 13.36 11.43 19.84
C ASN A 101 13.90 10.05 20.30
N GLN A 102 13.04 9.16 20.82
CA GLN A 102 13.44 7.78 21.17
C GLN A 102 13.66 6.88 19.94
N LEU A 103 13.33 7.37 18.75
CA LEU A 103 13.41 6.66 17.47
C LEU A 103 14.46 7.26 16.52
N GLU A 104 15.46 7.97 17.05
CA GLU A 104 16.51 8.64 16.24
C GLU A 104 17.24 7.67 15.29
N GLU A 105 17.44 6.41 15.71
CA GLU A 105 18.04 5.35 14.89
C GLU A 105 17.04 4.59 13.98
N PHE A 106 15.77 5.01 13.94
CA PHE A 106 14.76 4.37 13.10
C PHE A 106 15.06 4.64 11.62
N ASN A 107 15.11 3.57 10.82
CA ASN A 107 15.44 3.69 9.39
C ASN A 107 14.22 4.13 8.57
N LEU A 108 13.90 5.41 8.66
CA LEU A 108 12.76 6.02 7.98
C LEU A 108 12.90 5.95 6.45
N TYR A 109 14.11 6.11 5.93
CA TYR A 109 14.38 6.00 4.50
C TYR A 109 13.95 4.64 3.93
N SER A 110 14.31 3.55 4.63
CA SER A 110 13.95 2.20 4.20
C SER A 110 12.45 1.92 4.36
N LEU A 111 11.81 2.50 5.39
CA LEU A 111 10.36 2.45 5.54
C LEU A 111 9.68 3.10 4.32
N LYS A 112 10.12 4.30 3.92
CA LYS A 112 9.59 5.02 2.76
C LYS A 112 9.83 4.27 1.46
N ALA A 113 11.03 3.76 1.23
CA ALA A 113 11.35 2.99 0.02
C ALA A 113 10.49 1.71 -0.09
N ASN A 114 10.27 1.00 1.02
CA ASN A 114 9.40 -0.18 1.04
C ASN A 114 7.94 0.21 0.74
N TRP A 115 7.45 1.28 1.37
CA TRP A 115 6.12 1.81 1.14
C TRP A 115 5.88 2.22 -0.32
N ASP A 116 6.80 2.99 -0.90
CA ASP A 116 6.67 3.47 -2.28
C ASP A 116 6.64 2.31 -3.29
N LYS A 117 7.40 1.24 -3.03
CA LYS A 117 7.33 0.00 -3.81
C LYS A 117 5.94 -0.64 -3.72
N LEU A 118 5.44 -0.84 -2.51
CA LEU A 118 4.14 -1.45 -2.26
C LEU A 118 2.99 -0.66 -2.92
N ILE A 119 3.00 0.67 -2.78
CA ILE A 119 1.99 1.54 -3.40
C ILE A 119 2.09 1.53 -4.93
N LYS A 120 3.31 1.46 -5.49
CA LYS A 120 3.49 1.36 -6.94
C LYS A 120 2.84 0.10 -7.50
N ASP A 121 3.01 -1.04 -6.82
CA ASP A 121 2.45 -2.33 -7.27
C ASP A 121 0.92 -2.38 -7.05
N PHE A 122 0.44 -1.72 -6.00
CA PHE A 122 -0.99 -1.59 -5.70
C PHE A 122 -1.74 -0.67 -6.69
N LYS A 123 -1.06 0.38 -7.19
CA LYS A 123 -1.66 1.34 -8.11
C LYS A 123 -2.07 0.67 -9.42
N ASN A 124 -3.29 0.93 -9.85
CA ASN A 124 -3.95 0.33 -11.02
C ASN A 124 -4.31 -1.16 -10.88
N SER A 125 -3.95 -1.82 -9.77
CA SER A 125 -4.18 -3.27 -9.62
C SER A 125 -5.66 -3.65 -9.72
N PHE A 126 -6.58 -2.81 -9.23
CA PHE A 126 -8.02 -3.07 -9.28
C PHE A 126 -8.56 -2.90 -10.70
N TYR A 127 -8.18 -1.81 -11.38
CA TYR A 127 -8.57 -1.60 -12.77
C TYR A 127 -8.02 -2.67 -13.70
N ASP A 128 -6.74 -3.03 -13.55
CA ASP A 128 -6.08 -3.99 -14.43
C ASP A 128 -6.68 -5.39 -14.26
N ASP A 129 -7.04 -5.77 -13.03
CA ASP A 129 -7.73 -7.05 -12.75
C ASP A 129 -9.07 -7.14 -13.49
N ILE A 130 -9.91 -6.10 -13.39
CA ILE A 130 -11.21 -6.04 -14.09
C ILE A 130 -11.01 -6.00 -15.61
N ASN A 131 -10.11 -5.15 -16.10
CA ASN A 131 -9.87 -4.95 -17.53
C ASN A 131 -9.41 -6.24 -18.24
N ASN A 132 -8.60 -7.05 -17.56
CA ASN A 132 -8.10 -8.31 -18.11
C ASN A 132 -9.20 -9.39 -18.20
N LYS A 133 -10.19 -9.35 -17.29
CA LYS A 133 -11.30 -10.32 -17.26
C LYS A 133 -12.40 -10.01 -18.27
N ILE A 134 -12.70 -8.73 -18.52
CA ILE A 134 -13.65 -8.33 -19.57
C ILE A 134 -12.95 -8.41 -20.94
N SER A 135 -12.69 -9.62 -21.43
CA SER A 135 -11.91 -9.82 -22.66
C SER A 135 -12.34 -11.08 -23.41
N LEU A 136 -12.07 -11.12 -24.72
CA LEU A 136 -12.30 -12.33 -25.53
C LEU A 136 -11.43 -13.52 -25.12
N SER A 137 -10.33 -13.27 -24.40
CA SER A 137 -9.49 -14.33 -23.84
C SER A 137 -10.07 -14.98 -22.58
N ASP A 138 -11.06 -14.35 -21.93
CA ASP A 138 -11.75 -14.95 -20.80
C ASP A 138 -12.88 -15.86 -21.28
N TYR A 139 -12.77 -17.15 -20.96
CA TYR A 139 -13.71 -18.17 -21.42
C TYR A 139 -15.16 -17.90 -20.98
N LYS A 140 -15.36 -17.38 -19.76
CA LYS A 140 -16.70 -17.08 -19.26
C LYS A 140 -17.29 -15.89 -20.00
N CYS A 141 -16.50 -14.83 -20.22
CA CYS A 141 -16.90 -13.70 -21.05
C CYS A 141 -17.28 -14.16 -22.47
N LEU A 142 -16.42 -14.97 -23.10
CA LEU A 142 -16.63 -15.48 -24.46
C LEU A 142 -17.90 -16.33 -24.56
N SER A 143 -18.13 -17.24 -23.61
CA SER A 143 -19.33 -18.10 -23.58
C SER A 143 -20.64 -17.31 -23.49
N ILE A 144 -20.63 -16.14 -22.84
CA ILE A 144 -21.80 -15.25 -22.78
C ILE A 144 -22.03 -14.58 -24.13
N LEU A 145 -20.97 -14.20 -24.84
CA LEU A 145 -21.06 -13.59 -26.17
C LEU A 145 -21.60 -14.57 -27.24
N GLU A 146 -21.47 -15.88 -27.04
CA GLU A 146 -22.05 -16.93 -27.91
C GLU A 146 -23.58 -17.06 -27.77
N ILE A 147 -24.15 -16.67 -26.63
CA ILE A 147 -25.62 -16.67 -26.41
C ILE A 147 -26.25 -15.82 -27.52
N LYS A 148 -27.43 -16.17 -28.05
CA LYS A 148 -28.13 -15.35 -29.06
C LYS A 148 -28.60 -14.01 -28.48
N ALA A 149 -28.81 -13.03 -29.35
CA ALA A 149 -29.30 -11.70 -28.98
C ALA A 149 -30.60 -11.84 -28.19
N SER A 150 -30.54 -11.50 -26.90
CA SER A 150 -31.61 -11.80 -25.96
C SER A 150 -31.41 -11.08 -24.64
N GLU A 151 -32.51 -10.87 -23.93
CA GLU A 151 -32.52 -10.39 -22.55
C GLU A 151 -31.69 -11.29 -21.62
N LYS A 152 -31.69 -12.61 -21.88
CA LYS A 152 -30.86 -13.57 -21.15
C LYS A 152 -29.37 -13.20 -21.25
N ARG A 153 -28.87 -12.87 -22.45
CA ARG A 153 -27.46 -12.50 -22.63
C ARG A 153 -27.08 -11.28 -21.78
N LYS A 154 -27.95 -10.26 -21.76
CA LYS A 154 -27.76 -9.06 -20.95
C LYS A 154 -27.62 -9.40 -19.47
N VAL A 155 -28.54 -10.20 -18.94
CA VAL A 155 -28.52 -10.63 -17.53
C VAL A 155 -27.25 -11.41 -17.19
N GLU A 156 -26.85 -12.36 -18.04
CA GLU A 156 -25.65 -13.17 -17.83
C GLU A 156 -24.37 -12.31 -17.86
N MET A 157 -24.27 -11.35 -18.80
CA MET A 157 -23.13 -10.43 -18.88
C MET A 157 -23.05 -9.51 -17.66
N ASN A 158 -24.16 -8.94 -17.22
CA ASN A 158 -24.17 -8.08 -16.03
C ASN A 158 -23.82 -8.86 -14.76
N SER A 159 -24.37 -10.07 -14.59
CA SER A 159 -24.00 -10.95 -13.47
C SER A 159 -22.52 -11.30 -13.47
N TYR A 160 -21.94 -11.53 -14.66
CA TYR A 160 -20.52 -11.81 -14.81
C TYR A 160 -19.64 -10.60 -14.46
N ILE A 161 -20.00 -9.40 -14.93
CA ILE A 161 -19.30 -8.16 -14.60
C ILE A 161 -19.35 -7.89 -13.09
N ASP A 162 -20.51 -8.06 -12.46
CA ASP A 162 -20.67 -7.90 -11.01
C ASP A 162 -19.80 -8.87 -10.23
N GLU A 163 -19.68 -10.12 -10.69
CA GLU A 163 -18.82 -11.14 -10.10
C GLU A 163 -17.34 -10.76 -10.21
N ILE A 164 -16.88 -10.33 -11.40
CA ILE A 164 -15.50 -9.84 -11.57
C ILE A 164 -15.22 -8.71 -10.58
N ILE A 165 -16.08 -7.69 -10.55
CA ILE A 165 -15.88 -6.51 -9.71
C ILE A 165 -15.78 -6.92 -8.23
N LYS A 166 -16.67 -7.81 -7.75
CA LYS A 166 -16.63 -8.33 -6.38
C LYS A 166 -15.33 -9.07 -6.07
N ASN A 167 -14.92 -9.99 -6.95
CA ASN A 167 -13.68 -10.74 -6.76
C ASN A 167 -12.44 -9.82 -6.77
N SER A 168 -12.44 -8.81 -7.66
CA SER A 168 -11.40 -7.80 -7.70
C SER A 168 -11.39 -6.94 -6.43
N PHE A 169 -12.55 -6.67 -5.81
CA PHE A 169 -12.64 -5.97 -4.52
C PHE A 169 -12.01 -6.79 -3.41
N ASP A 170 -12.34 -8.08 -3.32
CA ASP A 170 -11.80 -8.98 -2.29
C ASP A 170 -10.27 -9.01 -2.36
N LYS A 171 -9.73 -9.24 -3.56
CA LYS A 171 -8.28 -9.19 -3.81
C LYS A 171 -7.67 -7.83 -3.47
N TYR A 172 -8.32 -6.73 -3.82
CA TYR A 172 -7.83 -5.38 -3.54
C TYR A 172 -7.80 -5.10 -2.03
N PHE A 173 -8.75 -5.63 -1.25
CA PHE A 173 -8.71 -5.57 0.21
C PHE A 173 -7.63 -6.46 0.82
N ASP A 174 -7.40 -7.65 0.27
CA ASP A 174 -6.27 -8.49 0.68
C ASP A 174 -4.93 -7.78 0.45
N ASP A 175 -4.78 -7.09 -0.69
CA ASP A 175 -3.59 -6.28 -0.99
C ASP A 175 -3.44 -5.11 -0.01
N LEU A 176 -4.54 -4.44 0.38
CA LEU A 176 -4.53 -3.39 1.42
C LEU A 176 -4.07 -3.91 2.78
N ASP A 177 -4.58 -5.08 3.18
CA ASP A 177 -4.20 -5.75 4.43
C ASP A 177 -2.71 -6.15 4.37
N PHE A 178 -2.24 -6.66 3.24
CA PHE A 178 -0.83 -6.96 3.02
C PHE A 178 0.05 -5.72 3.20
N ILE A 179 -0.29 -4.59 2.56
CA ILE A 179 0.48 -3.34 2.67
C ILE A 179 0.53 -2.85 4.12
N THR A 180 -0.62 -2.88 4.81
CA THR A 180 -0.75 -2.46 6.20
C THR A 180 0.10 -3.31 7.12
N ASN A 181 -0.01 -4.64 6.99
CA ASN A 181 0.74 -5.59 7.82
C ASN A 181 2.25 -5.50 7.58
N ASN A 182 2.69 -5.41 6.32
CA ASN A 182 4.11 -5.24 5.99
C ASN A 182 4.69 -3.95 6.59
N THR A 183 3.91 -2.87 6.54
CA THR A 183 4.32 -1.58 7.12
C THR A 183 4.45 -1.68 8.64
N ILE A 184 3.48 -2.31 9.31
CA ILE A 184 3.50 -2.53 10.76
C ILE A 184 4.67 -3.43 11.16
N GLU A 185 4.90 -4.55 10.47
CA GLU A 185 6.01 -5.44 10.73
C GLU A 185 7.36 -4.74 10.58
N PHE A 186 7.52 -3.92 9.53
CA PHE A 186 8.73 -3.14 9.32
C PHE A 186 8.99 -2.21 10.51
N ILE A 187 7.96 -1.49 10.96
CA ILE A 187 8.06 -0.58 12.11
C ILE A 187 8.43 -1.36 13.38
N GLN A 188 7.74 -2.47 13.66
CA GLN A 188 8.00 -3.29 14.83
C GLN A 188 9.43 -3.84 14.86
N ARG A 189 9.93 -4.36 13.74
CA ARG A 189 11.31 -4.86 13.62
C ARG A 189 12.33 -3.76 13.90
N ASN A 190 12.11 -2.55 13.38
CA ASN A 190 13.01 -1.43 13.61
C ASN A 190 12.96 -0.94 15.07
N ILE A 191 11.77 -0.81 15.67
CA ILE A 191 11.63 -0.45 17.09
C ILE A 191 12.34 -1.46 17.98
N ASN A 192 12.13 -2.76 17.75
CA ASN A 192 12.79 -3.81 18.52
C ASN A 192 14.32 -3.75 18.40
N ARG A 193 14.85 -3.41 17.22
CA ARG A 193 16.27 -3.20 17.01
C ARG A 193 16.81 -2.02 17.83
N VAL A 194 16.14 -0.86 17.75
CA VAL A 194 16.55 0.34 18.51
C VAL A 194 16.49 0.06 20.02
N MET A 195 15.44 -0.60 20.49
CA MET A 195 15.34 -0.99 21.90
C MET A 195 16.49 -1.88 22.34
N LYS A 196 16.82 -2.91 21.56
CA LYS A 196 17.94 -3.80 21.87
C LYS A 196 19.27 -3.07 21.91
N ASN A 197 19.52 -2.17 20.94
CA ASN A 197 20.72 -1.34 20.93
C ASN A 197 20.82 -0.46 22.19
N ASN A 198 19.69 0.12 22.62
CA ASN A 198 19.62 0.94 23.83
C ASN A 198 19.84 0.11 25.10
N GLU A 199 19.24 -1.08 25.20
CA GLU A 199 19.45 -2.01 26.31
C GLU A 199 20.91 -2.44 26.43
N ASP A 200 21.54 -2.79 25.31
CA ASP A 200 22.96 -3.17 25.27
C ASP A 200 23.86 -1.98 25.65
N SER A 201 23.54 -0.78 25.19
CA SER A 201 24.27 0.45 25.55
C SER A 201 24.17 0.77 27.05
N ILE A 202 22.96 0.70 27.62
CA ILE A 202 22.73 0.90 29.07
C ILE A 202 23.50 -0.15 29.88
N LYS A 203 23.49 -1.41 29.45
CA LYS A 203 24.23 -2.49 30.10
C LYS A 203 25.74 -2.23 30.10
N ASN A 204 26.29 -1.71 29.00
CA ASN A 204 27.70 -1.37 28.90
C ASN A 204 28.06 -0.16 29.79
N ILE A 205 27.25 0.90 29.77
CA ILE A 205 27.43 2.07 30.66
C ILE A 205 27.40 1.64 32.12
N LYS A 206 26.44 0.79 32.51
CA LYS A 206 26.35 0.28 33.89
C LYS A 206 27.61 -0.49 34.30
N LYS A 207 28.10 -1.39 33.45
CA LYS A 207 29.35 -2.12 33.70
C LYS A 207 30.54 -1.19 33.84
N GLU A 208 30.62 -0.14 33.02
CA GLU A 208 31.71 0.82 33.10
C GLU A 208 31.66 1.62 34.40
N ILE A 209 30.48 2.09 34.82
CA ILE A 209 30.30 2.78 36.10
C ILE A 209 30.70 1.84 37.26
N GLU A 210 30.26 0.59 37.24
CA GLU A 210 30.61 -0.41 38.24
C GLU A 210 32.13 -0.65 38.33
N ALA A 211 32.81 -0.76 37.18
CA ALA A 211 34.26 -0.88 37.13
C ALA A 211 34.96 0.38 37.63
N ASN A 212 34.48 1.56 37.24
CA ASN A 212 35.06 2.85 37.64
C ASN A 212 34.97 3.09 39.16
N MET A 213 33.92 2.61 39.83
CA MET A 213 33.79 2.70 41.29
C MET A 213 34.85 1.90 42.05
N GLN A 214 35.53 0.96 41.40
CA GLN A 214 36.58 0.13 42.01
C GLN A 214 38.00 0.66 41.75
N LEU A 215 38.14 1.73 40.96
CA LEU A 215 39.45 2.26 40.59
C LEU A 215 40.07 3.08 41.72
N SER A 216 41.40 3.02 41.80
CA SER A 216 42.20 3.90 42.63
C SER A 216 42.36 5.29 41.98
N GLU A 217 42.79 6.27 42.78
CA GLU A 217 42.94 7.68 42.34
C GLU A 217 43.92 7.83 41.17
N SER A 218 45.00 7.04 41.13
CA SER A 218 45.95 7.04 40.01
C SER A 218 45.38 6.43 38.73
N GLU A 219 44.53 5.42 38.84
CA GLU A 219 43.87 4.78 37.68
C GLU A 219 42.77 5.68 37.09
N ILE A 220 42.08 6.45 37.93
CA ILE A 220 41.13 7.48 37.50
C ILE A 220 41.84 8.57 36.68
N GLU A 221 42.99 9.05 37.15
CA GLU A 221 43.76 10.10 36.47
C GLU A 221 44.30 9.62 35.11
N GLU A 222 44.71 8.36 35.00
CA GLU A 222 45.14 7.78 33.72
C GLU A 222 43.97 7.66 32.73
N LYS A 223 42.80 7.19 33.19
CA LYS A 223 41.58 7.14 32.36
C LYS A 223 41.15 8.52 31.89
N ARG A 224 41.24 9.54 32.75
CA ARG A 224 40.87 10.91 32.41
C ARG A 224 41.73 11.45 31.26
N LYS A 225 43.05 11.25 31.33
CA LYS A 225 43.98 11.63 30.26
C LYS A 225 43.70 10.90 28.95
N ASP A 226 43.27 9.64 29.00
CA ASP A 226 42.87 8.89 27.81
C ASP A 226 41.58 9.46 27.19
N TYR A 227 40.59 9.82 28.01
CA TYR A 227 39.37 10.47 27.55
C TYR A 227 39.62 11.85 26.95
N ASP A 228 40.44 12.68 27.58
CA ASP A 228 40.81 14.01 27.07
C ASP A 228 41.46 13.91 25.68
N LYS A 229 42.36 12.94 25.47
CA LYS A 229 42.97 12.67 24.16
C LYS A 229 41.94 12.25 23.11
N LYS A 230 40.98 11.40 23.48
CA LYS A 230 39.91 10.98 22.54
C LYS A 230 39.03 12.16 22.16
N GLU A 231 38.71 13.03 23.10
CA GLU A 231 37.94 14.25 22.86
C GLU A 231 38.66 15.20 21.89
N GLU A 232 39.97 15.45 22.08
CA GLU A 232 40.77 16.26 21.15
C GLU A 232 40.71 15.72 19.71
N VAL A 233 40.83 14.40 19.54
CA VAL A 233 40.75 13.74 18.23
C VAL A 233 39.37 13.93 17.61
N ILE A 234 38.29 13.70 18.37
CA ILE A 234 36.91 13.87 17.87
C ILE A 234 36.66 15.31 17.45
N ASN A 235 37.06 16.29 18.27
CA ASN A 235 36.87 17.70 17.97
C ASN A 235 37.64 18.12 16.70
N SER A 236 38.88 17.63 16.55
CA SER A 236 39.67 17.85 15.33
C SER A 236 38.97 17.29 14.08
N LEU A 237 38.36 16.10 14.18
CA LEU A 237 37.60 15.51 13.08
C LEU A 237 36.32 16.29 12.77
N LEU A 238 35.58 16.73 13.80
CA LEU A 238 34.38 17.55 13.62
C LEU A 238 34.71 18.89 12.95
N ASP A 239 35.84 19.51 13.28
CA ASP A 239 36.25 20.77 12.68
C ASP A 239 36.66 20.61 11.21
N ILE A 240 37.28 19.48 10.83
CA ILE A 240 37.53 19.13 9.42
C ILE A 240 36.20 18.99 8.65
N LEU A 241 35.19 18.37 9.27
CA LEU A 241 33.88 18.15 8.64
C LEU A 241 33.06 19.44 8.46
N LYS A 242 33.25 20.44 9.33
CA LYS A 242 32.59 21.76 9.24
C LYS A 242 33.15 22.66 8.13
N ILE A 243 34.31 22.32 7.54
CA ILE A 243 34.97 23.13 6.48
C ILE A 243 34.47 22.75 5.06
N LYS A 244 33.44 21.89 4.94
CA LYS A 244 32.72 21.63 3.69
C LYS A 244 31.33 22.22 3.69
#